data_AF-A0A834JSR1-F1
#
_entry.id   AF-A0A834JSR1-F1
#
_cell.length_a   1.000
_cell.length_b   1.000
_cell.length_c   1.000
_cell.angle_alpha   90.00
_cell.angle_beta   90.00
_cell.angle_gamma   90.00
#
_symmetry.space_group_name_H-M   'P 1'
#
loop_
_entity.id
_entity.type
_entity.pdbx_description
1 polymer ?
#
loop_
_entity_poly.entity_id
_entity_poly.type
_entity_poly.pdbx_seq_one_letter_code
_entity_poly.pdbx_strand_id
1 'polypeptide(L)' 'MFLTNILLKKAKSKSILVLVESVVSGHTRHMVRERVADKIEVIQFDPYIQTMAIYKEKKKIRGISW' A
#
# COMPACT_ATOMS: atom_id res chain seq x y z
N MET A 1 -23.44 -16.36 28.09
CA MET A 1 -23.33 -16.11 26.63
C MET A 1 -22.15 -15.17 26.42
N PHE A 2 -21.07 -15.67 25.82
CA PHE A 2 -19.86 -14.86 25.59
C PHE A 2 -20.14 -13.86 24.46
N LEU A 3 -19.96 -12.57 24.76
CA LEU A 3 -19.87 -11.50 23.78
C LEU A 3 -18.80 -11.92 22.75
N THR A 4 -19.24 -12.38 21.58
CA THR A 4 -18.33 -12.90 20.56
C THR A 4 -17.41 -11.77 20.10
N ASN A 5 -16.13 -12.09 19.87
CA ASN A 5 -15.09 -11.16 19.39
C ASN A 5 -15.49 -10.37 18.12
N ILE A 6 -16.56 -10.79 17.44
CA ILE A 6 -17.19 -10.11 16.32
C ILE A 6 -17.71 -8.72 16.70
N LEU A 7 -18.33 -8.57 17.87
CA LEU A 7 -18.91 -7.29 18.32
C LEU A 7 -17.85 -6.29 18.80
N LEU A 8 -16.69 -6.78 19.24
CA LEU A 8 -15.57 -5.96 19.72
C LEU A 8 -14.54 -5.64 18.62
N LYS A 9 -14.76 -6.09 17.38
CA LYS A 9 -13.77 -5.94 16.30
C LYS A 9 -13.81 -4.54 15.70
N LYS A 10 -12.68 -3.83 15.76
CA LYS A 10 -12.51 -2.52 15.14
C LYS A 10 -12.80 -2.57 13.63
N ALA A 11 -13.63 -1.63 13.17
CA ALA A 11 -13.94 -1.47 11.75
C ALA A 11 -12.66 -1.29 10.92
N LYS A 12 -12.61 -1.97 9.77
CA LYS A 12 -11.48 -1.88 8.85
C LYS A 12 -11.51 -0.54 8.11
N SER A 13 -10.36 0.12 7.98
CA SER A 13 -10.22 1.35 7.20
C SER A 13 -10.48 1.14 5.70
N LYS A 14 -11.08 2.13 5.04
CA LYS A 14 -11.29 2.14 3.58
C LYS A 14 -9.96 2.19 2.81
N SER A 15 -9.02 3.00 3.27
CA SER A 15 -7.71 3.19 2.63
C SER A 15 -6.58 2.47 3.37
N ILE A 16 -5.56 2.07 2.62
CA ILE A 16 -4.34 1.44 3.14
C ILE A 16 -3.10 2.11 2.55
N LEU A 17 -2.07 2.22 3.39
CA LEU A 17 -0.73 2.63 3.00
C LEU A 17 0.04 1.40 2.52
N VAL A 18 0.57 1.47 1.31
CA VAL A 18 1.37 0.43 0.70
C VAL A 18 2.77 0.95 0.38
N LEU A 19 3.74 0.05 0.44
CA LEU A 19 5.09 0.28 -0.03
C LEU A 19 5.17 -0.20 -1.47
N VAL A 20 5.48 0.73 -2.37
CA VAL A 20 5.78 0.45 -3.77
C VAL A 20 7.29 0.46 -3.96
N GLU A 21 7.79 -0.37 -4.87
CA GLU A 21 9.20 -0.55 -5.14
C GLU A 21 9.45 -0.47 -6.65
N SER A 22 10.51 0.25 -7.03
CA SER A 22 11.00 0.30 -8.40
C SER A 22 11.47 -1.09 -8.81
N VAL A 23 10.98 -1.57 -9.95
CA VAL A 23 11.37 -2.89 -10.50
C VAL A 23 12.85 -2.92 -10.87
N VAL A 24 13.46 -1.76 -11.15
CA VAL A 24 14.83 -1.69 -11.68
C VAL A 24 15.87 -1.48 -10.58
N SER A 25 15.67 -0.50 -9.70
CA SER A 25 16.68 -0.12 -8.69
C SER A 25 16.39 -0.61 -7.27
N GLY A 26 15.16 -1.07 -6.99
CA GLY A 26 14.71 -1.35 -5.64
C GLY A 26 14.40 -0.09 -4.80
N HIS A 27 14.39 1.12 -5.38
CA HIS A 27 13.94 2.31 -4.67
C HIS A 27 12.51 2.15 -4.17
N THR A 28 12.27 2.43 -2.88
CA THR A 28 10.96 2.25 -2.26
C THR A 28 10.27 3.57 -1.97
N ARG A 29 8.95 3.63 -2.19
CA ARG A 29 8.10 4.76 -1.86
C ARG A 29 6.81 4.32 -1.19
N HIS A 30 6.12 5.26 -0.55
CA HIS A 30 4.81 5.03 0.04
C HIS A 30 3.71 5.58 -0.86
N MET A 31 2.64 4.81 -1.00
CA MET A 31 1.46 5.21 -1.76
C MET A 31 0.19 4.76 -1.04
N VAL A 32 -0.90 5.50 -1.23
CA VAL A 32 -2.21 5.18 -0.65
C VAL A 32 -3.06 4.52 -1.73
N ARG A 33 -3.76 3.44 -1.36
CA ARG A 33 -4.76 2.80 -2.21
C ARG A 33 -6.01 2.43 -1.45
N GLU A 34 -7.10 2.21 -2.18
CA GLU A 34 -8.30 1.61 -1.60
C GLU A 34 -8.05 0.14 -1.27
N ARG A 35 -8.62 -0.32 -0.16
CA ARG A 35 -8.39 -1.68 0.37
C ARG A 35 -8.88 -2.78 -0.57
N VAL A 36 -9.93 -2.52 -1.34
CA VAL A 36 -10.57 -3.50 -2.24
C VAL A 36 -10.02 -3.39 -3.67
N ALA A 37 -9.24 -2.35 -3.98
CA ALA A 37 -8.66 -2.17 -5.30
C ALA A 37 -7.52 -3.18 -5.57
N ASP A 38 -7.22 -3.35 -6.86
CA ASP A 38 -6.09 -4.12 -7.34
C ASP A 38 -4.74 -3.55 -6.88
N LYS A 39 -3.68 -4.33 -7.08
CA LYS A 39 -2.32 -3.91 -6.76
C LYS A 39 -1.92 -2.73 -7.65
N ILE A 40 -1.23 -1.77 -7.04
CA ILE A 40 -0.74 -0.59 -7.76
C ILE A 40 0.45 -0.97 -8.66
N GLU A 41 0.36 -0.57 -9.93
CA GLU A 41 1.48 -0.46 -10.86
C GLU A 41 1.48 0.96 -11.44
N VAL A 42 2.56 1.71 -11.18
CA VAL A 42 2.66 3.12 -11.60
C VAL A 42 4.04 3.42 -12.17
N ILE A 43 4.09 4.33 -13.14
CA ILE A 43 5.36 4.84 -13.66
C ILE A 43 5.72 6.08 -12.85
N GLN A 44 6.88 6.05 -12.18
CA GLN A 44 7.41 7.18 -11.42
C GLN A 44 8.90 7.36 -11.67
N PHE A 45 9.37 8.56 -11.40
CA PHE A 45 10.79 8.87 -11.46
C PHE A 45 11.56 8.09 -10.39
N ASP A 46 12.60 7.39 -10.82
CA ASP A 46 13.54 6.68 -9.97
C ASP A 46 14.81 7.52 -9.77
N PRO A 47 15.11 7.96 -8.53
CA PRO A 47 16.26 8.80 -8.27
C PRO A 47 17.61 8.07 -8.45
N TYR A 48 17.64 6.74 -8.38
CA TYR A 48 18.90 5.99 -8.54
C TYR A 48 19.32 5.85 -10.00
N ILE A 49 18.36 5.76 -10.92
CA ILE A 49 18.61 5.64 -12.37
C ILE A 49 18.37 6.99 -13.08
N GLN A 50 17.81 7.97 -12.36
CA GLN A 50 17.46 9.30 -12.87
C GLN A 50 16.54 9.26 -14.10
N THR A 51 15.67 8.25 -14.16
CA THR A 51 14.73 8.02 -15.27
C THR A 51 13.38 7.53 -14.76
N MET A 52 12.38 7.49 -15.63
CA MET A 52 11.06 6.95 -15.30
C MET A 52 11.11 5.42 -15.26
N ALA A 53 10.71 4.84 -14.13
CA ALA A 53 10.68 3.40 -13.92
C ALA A 53 9.29 2.94 -13.46
N ILE A 54 9.01 1.66 -13.64
CA ILE A 54 7.78 1.02 -13.15
C ILE A 54 7.97 0.69 -11.68
N TYR A 55 7.01 1.12 -10.86
CA TYR A 55 6.89 0.79 -9.45
C TYR A 55 5.74 -0.19 -9.25
N LYS A 56 6.00 -1.25 -8.46
CA LYS A 56 5.01 -2.26 -8.11
C LYS A 56 4.79 -2.32 -6.61
N GLU A 57 3.58 -2.64 -6.19
CA GLU A 57 3.27 -2.87 -4.77
C GLU A 57 4.05 -4.07 -4.21
N LYS A 58 4.91 -3.81 -3.21
CA LYS A 58 5.68 -4.83 -2.50
C LYS A 58 4.94 -5.35 -1.28
N LYS A 59 4.50 -4.46 -0.40
CA LYS A 59 3.83 -4.82 0.84
C LYS A 59 2.86 -3.75 1.34
N LYS A 60 1.82 -4.20 2.04
CA LYS A 60 0.98 -3.32 2.84
C LYS A 60 1.69 -2.94 4.15
N ILE A 61 1.66 -1.66 4.50
CA ILE A 61 2.20 -1.15 5.76
C ILE A 61 1.11 -1.08 6.83
N ARG A 62 0.08 -0.24 6.63
CA ARG A 62 -0.98 -0.04 7.63
C ARG A 62 -2.29 0.41 7.00
N GLY A 63 -3.39 0.28 7.72
CA GLY A 63 -4.63 0.97 7.38
C GLY A 63 -4.56 2.43 7.79
N ILE A 64 -5.05 3.33 6.93
CA ILE A 64 -5.18 4.76 7.26
C ILE A 64 -6.66 5.06 7.46
N SER A 65 -6.99 5.60 8.63
CA SER A 65 -8.24 6.33 8.86
C SER A 65 -7.89 7.81 8.83
N TRP A 66 -8.59 8.57 8.02
CA TRP A 66 -8.65 10.02 8.16
C TRP A 66 -9.67 10.37 9.24
#